data_AF-A0A0H4I570-F1
#
_entry.id   AF-A0A0H4I570-F1
#
_cell.length_a   1.000
_cell.length_b   1.000
_cell.length_c   1.000
_cell.angle_alpha   90.00
_cell.angle_beta   90.00
_cell.angle_gamma   90.00
#
_symmetry.space_group_name_H-M   'P 1'
#
loop_
_entity.id
_entity.type
_entity.pdbx_description
1 polymer ?
#
loop_
_entity_poly.entity_id
_entity_poly.type
_entity_poly.pdbx_seq_one_letter_code
_entity_poly.pdbx_strand_id
1 'polypeptide(L)'
;MSWRAPVTRVNGDTLSGQDLASYEIRYGTSAENLNRSAIFDGAAGLIDMSYTIENLSAGTWYFTVQARDDNGLLSSPSAVVSKTISV
;
A
#
# COMPACT_ATOMS: atom_id res chain seq x y z
N MET A 1 -2.00 7.19 -6.33
CA MET A 1 -1.07 7.31 -5.20
C MET A 1 0.25 6.67 -5.58
N SER A 2 1.36 7.10 -4.98
CA SER A 2 2.68 6.50 -5.20
C SER A 2 3.36 6.24 -3.87
N TRP A 3 4.19 5.20 -3.83
CA TRP A 3 4.96 4.81 -2.65
C TRP A 3 6.27 4.17 -3.07
N ARG A 4 7.20 4.03 -2.12
CA ARG A 4 8.48 3.35 -2.30
C ARG A 4 8.51 2.03 -1.56
N ALA A 5 9.31 1.10 -2.08
CA ALA A 5 9.49 -0.20 -1.48
C ALA A 5 10.16 -0.07 -0.11
N PRO A 6 9.75 -0.86 0.90
CA PRO A 6 10.50 -0.96 2.13
C PRO A 6 11.87 -1.58 1.85
N VAL A 7 12.89 -1.13 2.58
CA VAL A 7 14.28 -1.63 2.45
C VAL A 7 14.67 -2.58 3.59
N THR A 8 13.81 -2.69 4.61
CA THR A 8 14.02 -3.54 5.79
C THR A 8 12.75 -4.29 6.15
N ARG A 9 12.91 -5.52 6.61
CA ARG A 9 11.85 -6.30 7.25
C ARG A 9 11.52 -5.74 8.64
N VAL A 10 10.40 -6.17 9.20
CA VAL A 10 9.95 -5.75 10.55
C VAL A 10 10.97 -6.12 11.64
N ASN A 11 11.70 -7.22 11.46
CA ASN A 11 12.74 -7.68 12.39
C ASN A 11 14.10 -6.97 12.22
N GLY A 12 14.22 -6.03 11.27
CA GLY A 12 15.46 -5.27 11.02
C GLY A 12 16.38 -5.85 9.95
N ASP A 13 16.08 -7.04 9.41
CA ASP A 13 16.85 -7.61 8.31
C ASP A 13 16.71 -6.79 7.03
N THR A 14 17.75 -6.79 6.18
CA THR A 14 17.65 -6.21 4.83
C THR A 14 16.59 -6.95 4.04
N LEU A 15 15.69 -6.20 3.41
CA LEU A 15 14.70 -6.74 2.49
C LEU A 15 15.22 -6.56 1.06
N SER A 16 15.43 -7.66 0.35
CA SER A 16 15.66 -7.57 -1.08
C SER A 16 14.35 -7.18 -1.77
N GLY A 17 14.40 -6.26 -2.72
CA GLY A 17 13.23 -5.95 -3.56
C GLY A 17 12.71 -7.18 -4.31
N GLN A 18 13.55 -8.20 -4.50
CA GLN A 18 13.15 -9.48 -5.10
C GLN A 18 12.27 -10.34 -4.19
N ASP A 19 12.29 -10.12 -2.87
CA ASP A 19 11.54 -10.92 -1.90
C ASP A 19 10.07 -10.47 -1.78
N LEU A 20 9.67 -9.45 -2.55
CA LEU A 20 8.35 -8.84 -2.49
C LEU A 20 7.46 -9.38 -3.61
N ALA A 21 6.35 -9.99 -3.21
CA ALA A 21 5.35 -10.51 -4.13
C ALA A 21 4.39 -9.42 -4.59
N SER A 22 3.82 -8.68 -3.64
CA SER A 22 2.75 -7.70 -3.90
C SER A 22 2.65 -6.61 -2.83
N TYR A 23 1.80 -5.63 -3.09
CA TYR A 23 1.34 -4.66 -2.10
C TYR A 23 -0.17 -4.71 -1.93
N GLU A 24 -0.63 -4.56 -0.70
CA GLU A 24 -2.03 -4.39 -0.37
C GLU A 24 -2.29 -2.92 -0.01
N ILE A 25 -3.13 -2.26 -0.81
CA ILE A 25 -3.54 -0.88 -0.60
C ILE A 25 -4.91 -0.92 0.08
N ARG A 26 -4.98 -0.49 1.34
CA ARG A 26 -6.25 -0.35 2.06
C ARG A 26 -6.73 1.08 2.01
N TYR A 27 -8.02 1.27 1.83
CA TYR A 27 -8.61 2.60 1.70
C TYR A 27 -10.05 2.67 2.18
N GLY A 28 -10.51 3.88 2.49
CA GLY A 28 -11.86 4.12 3.00
C GLY A 28 -12.13 5.60 3.25
N THR A 29 -13.34 5.93 3.69
CA THR A 29 -13.75 7.30 4.05
C THR A 29 -13.54 7.63 5.53
N SER A 30 -13.02 6.69 6.31
CA SER A 30 -12.60 6.88 7.70
C SER A 30 -11.13 6.46 7.86
N ALA A 31 -10.31 7.31 8.49
CA ALA A 31 -8.91 7.00 8.76
C ALA A 31 -8.73 5.78 9.69
N GLU A 32 -9.70 5.53 10.56
CA GLU A 32 -9.69 4.41 11.52
C GLU A 32 -10.32 3.14 10.95
N ASN A 33 -11.03 3.23 9.81
CA ASN A 33 -11.72 2.11 9.18
C ASN A 33 -11.53 2.11 7.66
N LEU A 34 -10.42 1.50 7.23
CA LEU A 34 -10.10 1.27 5.82
C LEU A 34 -10.72 -0.06 5.37
N ASN A 35 -11.99 0.00 4.99
CA ASN A 35 -12.83 -1.17 4.69
C ASN A 35 -12.76 -1.65 3.24
N ARG A 36 -11.93 -1.05 2.39
CA ARG A 36 -11.70 -1.46 1.00
C ARG A 36 -10.23 -1.81 0.78
N SER A 37 -9.97 -2.68 -0.18
CA SER A 37 -8.62 -3.11 -0.53
C SER A 37 -8.43 -3.20 -2.04
N ALA A 38 -7.22 -2.93 -2.49
CA ALA A 38 -6.73 -3.20 -3.84
C ALA A 38 -5.37 -3.88 -3.75
N ILE A 39 -5.07 -4.79 -4.68
CA ILE A 39 -3.80 -5.50 -4.74
C ILE A 39 -2.98 -4.97 -5.93
N PHE A 40 -1.72 -4.68 -5.66
CA PHE A 40 -0.70 -4.42 -6.67
C PHE A 40 0.22 -5.64 -6.69
N ASP A 41 0.09 -6.48 -7.71
CA ASP A 41 0.94 -7.67 -7.89
C ASP A 41 2.21 -7.37 -8.69
N GLY A 42 3.17 -8.28 -8.68
CA GLY A 42 4.40 -8.17 -9.48
C GLY A 42 5.37 -7.13 -8.93
N ALA A 43 5.49 -7.04 -7.60
CA ALA A 43 6.34 -6.07 -6.92
C ALA A 43 7.85 -6.39 -6.99
N ALA A 44 8.21 -7.61 -7.38
CA ALA A 44 9.58 -8.09 -7.36
C ALA A 44 10.53 -7.18 -8.16
N GLY A 45 11.56 -6.68 -7.48
CA GLY A 45 12.59 -5.81 -8.06
C GLY A 45 12.16 -4.35 -8.25
N LEU A 46 10.92 -3.98 -7.91
CA LEU A 46 10.43 -2.60 -8.03
C LEU A 46 10.78 -1.79 -6.79
N ILE A 47 11.21 -0.55 -7.01
CA ILE A 47 11.55 0.41 -5.95
C ILE A 47 10.48 1.50 -5.84
N ASP A 48 9.96 1.97 -6.97
CA ASP A 48 8.98 3.04 -7.08
C ASP A 48 7.68 2.49 -7.69
N MET A 49 6.58 2.64 -6.96
CA MET A 49 5.27 2.12 -7.37
C MET A 49 4.23 3.22 -7.48
N SER A 50 3.28 3.03 -8.38
CA SER A 50 2.12 3.89 -8.52
C SER A 50 0.87 3.05 -8.79
N TYR A 51 -0.25 3.46 -8.20
CA TYR A 51 -1.54 2.83 -8.40
C TYR A 51 -2.65 3.86 -8.42
N THR A 52 -3.60 3.68 -9.33
CA THR A 52 -4.78 4.54 -9.49
C THR A 52 -6.00 3.78 -9.01
N ILE A 53 -6.70 4.38 -8.05
CA ILE A 53 -8.01 3.89 -7.59
C ILE A 53 -9.06 4.77 -8.24
N GLU A 54 -9.92 4.14 -9.03
CA GLU A 54 -10.98 4.81 -9.79
C GLU A 54 -12.32 4.73 -9.05
N ASN A 55 -13.34 5.41 -9.58
CA ASN A 55 -14.73 5.36 -9.09
C ASN A 55 -14.88 5.74 -7.60
N LEU A 56 -14.02 6.63 -7.12
CA LEU A 56 -14.14 7.23 -5.80
C LEU A 56 -15.08 8.42 -5.87
N SER A 57 -16.11 8.42 -5.03
CA SER A 57 -17.03 9.56 -4.90
C SER A 57 -16.32 10.79 -4.31
N ALA A 58 -16.91 11.96 -4.51
CA ALA A 58 -16.47 13.17 -3.82
C ALA A 58 -16.45 12.98 -2.30
N GLY A 59 -15.45 13.57 -1.64
CA GLY A 59 -15.16 13.39 -0.22
C GLY A 59 -13.69 13.15 0.07
N THR A 60 -13.36 13.01 1.36
CA THR A 60 -12.01 12.67 1.81
C THR A 60 -11.84 11.15 1.88
N TRP A 61 -10.82 10.66 1.21
CA TRP A 61 -10.40 9.26 1.23
C TRP A 61 -9.07 9.11 1.94
N TYR A 62 -8.93 8.03 2.68
CA TYR A 62 -7.74 7.66 3.43
C TYR A 62 -7.14 6.38 2.85
N PHE A 63 -5.82 6.26 2.91
CA PHE A 63 -5.07 5.19 2.29
C PHE A 63 -3.90 4.74 3.16
N THR A 64 -3.64 3.44 3.18
CA THR A 64 -2.40 2.83 3.69
C THR A 64 -1.91 1.76 2.73
N VAL A 65 -0.62 1.47 2.75
CA VAL A 65 -0.01 0.37 1.99
C VAL A 65 0.67 -0.60 2.94
N GLN A 66 0.54 -1.89 2.65
CA GLN A 66 1.30 -2.96 3.26
C GLN A 66 2.06 -3.73 2.18
N ALA A 67 3.31 -4.09 2.46
CA ALA A 67 4.08 -4.98 1.61
C ALA A 67 3.76 -6.44 1.96
N ARG A 68 3.72 -7.31 0.95
CA ARG A 68 3.60 -8.75 1.10
C ARG A 68 4.84 -9.42 0.53
N ASP A 69 5.50 -10.24 1.34
CA ASP A 69 6.64 -11.05 0.87
C ASP A 69 6.19 -12.34 0.18
N ASP A 70 7.13 -13.07 -0.43
CA ASP A 70 6.87 -14.34 -1.12
C ASP A 70 6.34 -15.46 -0.20
N ASN A 71 6.49 -15.32 1.12
CA ASN A 71 5.90 -16.22 2.11
C ASN A 71 4.46 -15.82 2.50
N GLY A 72 3.93 -14.76 1.90
CA GLY A 72 2.60 -14.23 2.18
C GLY A 72 2.51 -13.38 3.44
N LEU A 73 3.62 -13.05 4.11
CA LEU A 73 3.64 -12.24 5.32
C LEU A 73 3.44 -10.76 4.98
N LEU A 74 2.57 -10.11 5.74
CA LEU A 74 2.29 -8.68 5.60
C LEU A 74 3.14 -7.84 6.56
N SER A 75 3.62 -6.70 6.06
CA SER A 75 4.19 -5.66 6.90
C SER A 75 3.14 -5.00 7.79
N SER A 76 3.59 -4.17 8.74
CA SER A 76 2.72 -3.14 9.33
C SER A 76 2.21 -2.17 8.25
N PRO A 77 1.02 -1.57 8.41
CA PRO A 77 0.55 -0.51 7.53
C PRO A 77 1.51 0.68 7.51
N SER A 78 1.60 1.34 6.35
CA SER A 78 2.21 2.67 6.25
C SER A 78 1.47 3.69 7.13
N ALA A 79 2.06 4.88 7.29
CA ALA A 79 1.30 6.02 7.77
C ALA A 79 0.06 6.24 6.88
N VAL A 80 -1.04 6.65 7.52
CA VAL A 80 -2.28 7.01 6.81
C VAL A 80 -2.05 8.30 6.04
N VAL A 81 -2.37 8.28 4.75
CA VAL A 81 -2.40 9.48 3.91
C VAL A 81 -3.82 9.72 3.41
N SER A 82 -4.15 10.96 3.04
CA SER A 82 -5.50 11.31 2.58
C SER A 82 -5.51 12.09 1.28
N LYS A 83 -6.61 11.98 0.54
CA LYS A 83 -6.91 12.80 -0.63
C LYS A 83 -8.38 13.23 -0.62
N THR A 84 -8.63 14.51 -0.85
CA THR A 84 -9.99 15.02 -1.08
C THR A 84 -10.29 15.01 -2.57
N ILE A 85 -11.42 14.41 -2.94
CA ILE A 85 -11.95 14.41 -4.30
C ILE A 85 -13.13 15.38 -4.32
N SER A 86 -13.07 16.33 -5.24
CA SER A 86 -14.14 17.30 -5.49
C SER A 86 -14.86 16.93 -6.78
N VAL A 87 -16.14 17.30 -6.85
CA VAL A 87 -16.93 17.34 -8.09
C VAL A 87 -16.46 18.47 -9.00
#